data_AF-A0A358D1K5-F1
#
_entry.id   AF-A0A358D1K5-F1
#
_cell.length_a   1.000
_cell.length_b   1.000
_cell.length_c   1.000
_cell.angle_alpha   90.00
_cell.angle_beta   90.00
_cell.angle_gamma   90.00
#
_symmetry.space_group_name_H-M   'P 1'
#
loop_
_entity.id
_entity.type
_entity.pdbx_description
1 polymer ?
#
loop_
_entity_poly.entity_id
_entity_poly.type
_entity_poly.pdbx_seq_one_letter_code
_entity_poly.pdbx_strand_id
1 'polypeptide(L)' 'MPSYEVHAIKYAERDAVRAEHFVGGDPHDSTPMPMDYFVWLIKDDTGQEWIVDTGFEQDDAQSRQQRLLRTAAEG' A
#
# COMPACT_ATOMS: atom_id res chain seq x y z
N MET A 1 -5.55 27.04 -12.88
CA MET A 1 -4.90 26.26 -11.80
C MET A 1 -4.29 25.04 -12.45
N PRO A 2 -3.10 24.59 -12.04
CA PRO A 2 -2.51 23.35 -12.57
C PRO A 2 -3.43 22.17 -12.30
N SER A 3 -3.49 21.24 -13.25
CA SER A 3 -4.22 19.96 -13.10
C SER A 3 -3.23 18.87 -12.72
N TYR A 4 -3.64 18.01 -11.78
CA TYR A 4 -2.85 16.85 -11.38
C TYR A 4 -3.65 15.58 -11.56
N GLU A 5 -3.04 14.58 -12.18
CA GLU A 5 -3.52 13.20 -12.19
C GLU A 5 -2.81 12.43 -11.07
N VAL A 6 -3.58 11.66 -10.30
CA VAL A 6 -3.06 10.88 -9.16
C VAL A 6 -3.42 9.42 -9.36
N HIS A 7 -2.40 8.57 -9.48
CA HIS A 7 -2.55 7.13 -9.64
C HIS A 7 -2.24 6.41 -8.34
N ALA A 8 -3.14 5.52 -7.91
CA ALA A 8 -2.90 4.57 -6.84
C ALA A 8 -2.36 3.26 -7.45
N ILE A 9 -1.11 2.90 -7.13
CA ILE A 9 -0.46 1.72 -7.70
C ILE A 9 -0.35 0.66 -6.60
N LYS A 10 -1.21 -0.34 -6.64
CA LYS A 10 -1.18 -1.47 -5.70
C LYS A 10 0.12 -2.27 -5.88
N TYR A 11 0.91 -2.47 -4.84
CA TYR A 11 2.17 -3.23 -4.91
C TYR A 11 2.24 -4.41 -3.94
N ALA A 12 1.43 -4.44 -2.90
CA ALA A 12 1.34 -5.56 -1.97
C ALA A 12 -0.08 -5.71 -1.41
N GLU A 13 -0.33 -6.83 -0.74
CA GLU A 13 -1.57 -7.09 -0.02
C GLU A 13 -1.32 -8.01 1.18
N ARG A 14 -2.28 -8.08 2.09
CA ARG A 14 -2.33 -9.10 3.13
C ARG A 14 -3.75 -9.54 3.42
N ASP A 15 -3.90 -10.81 3.77
CA ASP A 15 -5.03 -11.24 4.56
C ASP A 15 -4.81 -10.74 6.00
N ALA A 16 -5.87 -10.21 6.60
CA ALA A 16 -5.84 -9.68 7.95
C ALA A 16 -7.23 -9.74 8.58
N VAL A 17 -7.29 -9.55 9.88
CA VAL A 17 -8.56 -9.39 10.62
C VAL A 17 -8.68 -7.99 11.18
N ARG A 18 -9.91 -7.59 11.50
CA ARG A 18 -10.20 -6.25 12.01
C ARG A 18 -9.38 -5.87 13.25
N ALA A 19 -9.15 -6.81 14.17
CA ALA A 19 -8.33 -6.58 15.37
C ALA A 19 -6.88 -6.14 15.07
N GLU A 20 -6.35 -6.45 13.88
CA GLU A 20 -4.97 -6.10 13.48
C GLU A 20 -4.84 -4.70 12.87
N HIS A 21 -5.96 -4.02 12.59
CA HIS A 21 -5.97 -2.70 11.95
C HIS A 21 -6.22 -1.55 12.92
N PHE A 22 -6.92 -1.79 14.04
CA PHE A 22 -7.36 -0.73 14.94
C PHE A 22 -6.77 -0.89 16.33
N VAL A 23 -6.13 0.18 16.82
CA VAL A 23 -5.66 0.24 18.21
C VAL A 23 -6.86 0.20 19.16
N GLY A 24 -6.84 -0.71 20.14
CA GLY A 24 -7.94 -0.88 21.09
C GLY A 24 -9.14 -1.64 20.55
N GLY A 25 -8.99 -2.37 19.43
CA GLY A 25 -10.00 -3.32 18.96
C GLY A 25 -10.22 -4.47 19.94
N ASP A 26 -11.38 -5.13 19.83
CA ASP A 26 -11.66 -6.36 20.57
C ASP A 26 -10.69 -7.46 20.12
N PRO A 27 -9.85 -8.04 21.02
CA PRO A 27 -8.91 -9.10 20.66
C PRO A 27 -9.59 -10.38 20.14
N HIS A 28 -10.89 -10.52 20.36
CA HIS A 28 -11.68 -11.66 19.87
C HIS A 28 -12.36 -11.39 18.52
N ASP A 29 -12.27 -10.17 17.98
CA ASP A 29 -12.84 -9.79 16.69
C ASP A 29 -11.97 -10.32 15.53
N SER A 30 -12.34 -11.51 15.07
CA SER A 30 -11.70 -12.23 13.95
C SER A 30 -12.36 -11.93 12.60
N THR A 31 -13.12 -10.83 12.48
CA THR A 31 -13.78 -10.46 11.22
C THR A 31 -12.72 -10.26 10.12
N PRO A 32 -12.79 -11.00 8.99
CA PRO A 32 -11.85 -10.83 7.89
C PRO A 32 -11.88 -9.41 7.32
N MET A 33 -10.71 -8.84 7.14
CA MET A 33 -10.50 -7.50 6.62
C MET A 33 -9.20 -7.48 5.83
N PRO A 34 -9.16 -8.00 4.58
CA PRO A 34 -7.95 -7.93 3.76
C PRO A 34 -7.55 -6.48 3.48
N MET A 35 -6.26 -6.23 3.29
CA MET A 35 -5.72 -4.88 3.08
C MET A 35 -4.72 -4.84 1.93
N ASP A 36 -4.84 -3.79 1.12
CA ASP A 36 -3.97 -3.50 -0.02
C ASP A 36 -3.00 -2.35 0.33
N TYR A 37 -1.79 -2.44 -0.20
CA TYR A 37 -0.75 -1.43 -0.06
C TYR A 37 -0.48 -0.75 -1.41
N PHE A 38 -0.34 0.58 -1.38
CA PHE A 38 -0.20 1.42 -2.56
C PHE A 38 1.01 2.34 -2.45
N VAL A 39 1.65 2.60 -3.59
CA VAL A 39 2.48 3.80 -3.82
C VAL A 39 1.71 4.71 -4.77
N TRP A 40 2.04 6.00 -4.77
CA TRP A 40 1.29 7.00 -5.53
C TRP A 40 2.17 7.70 -6.54
N LEU A 41 1.68 7.80 -7.78
CA LEU A 41 2.27 8.61 -8.83
C LEU A 41 1.39 9.84 -9.06
N ILE A 42 1.97 11.02 -8.93
CA ILE A 42 1.32 12.29 -9.22
C ILE A 42 1.96 12.85 -10.48
N LYS A 43 1.14 13.31 -11.43
CA LYS A 43 1.56 13.89 -12.71
C LYS A 43 0.89 15.22 -12.93
N ASP A 44 1.63 16.22 -13.39
CA ASP A 44 1.04 17.47 -13.87
C ASP A 44 0.93 17.52 -15.40
N ASP A 45 0.30 18.57 -15.91
CA ASP A 45 0.09 18.80 -17.33
C ASP A 45 1.37 19.16 -18.11
N THR A 46 2.46 19.47 -17.40
CA THR A 46 3.79 19.70 -18.00
C THR A 46 4.59 18.41 -18.17
N GLY A 47 4.14 17.33 -17.55
CA GLY A 47 4.82 16.04 -17.53
C GLY A 47 5.77 15.86 -16.35
N GLN A 48 5.72 16.73 -15.34
CA GLN A 48 6.46 16.52 -14.10
C GLN A 48 5.79 15.39 -13.31
N GLU A 49 6.63 14.47 -12.80
CA GLU A 49 6.20 13.31 -12.02
C GLU A 49 6.70 13.40 -10.59
N TRP A 50 5.88 12.96 -9.63
CA TRP A 50 6.25 12.76 -8.23
C TRP A 50 5.81 11.38 -7.79
N ILE A 51 6.68 10.69 -7.05
CA ILE A 51 6.36 9.46 -6.34
C ILE A 51 6.17 9.79 -4.86
N VAL A 52 5.07 9.34 -4.29
CA VAL A 52 4.77 9.46 -2.85
C VAL A 52 4.71 8.07 -2.23
N ASP A 53 5.42 7.93 -1.11
CA ASP A 53 5.79 6.65 -0.49
C ASP A 53 6.79 5.85 -1.37
N THR A 54 7.45 4.88 -0.77
CA THR A 54 8.33 3.92 -1.46
C THR A 54 8.00 2.47 -1.12
N GLY A 55 6.96 2.26 -0.30
CA GLY A 55 6.56 0.92 0.11
C GLY A 55 7.61 0.19 0.95
N PHE A 56 7.57 -1.13 0.90
CA PHE A 56 8.50 -2.02 1.60
C PHE A 56 9.07 -3.09 0.66
N GLU A 57 10.20 -3.65 1.04
CA GLU A 57 10.91 -4.68 0.27
C GLU A 57 10.55 -6.10 0.71
N GLN A 58 11.10 -7.09 -0.01
CA GLN A 58 10.77 -8.51 0.20
C GLN A 58 11.02 -8.99 1.64
N ASP A 59 12.09 -8.54 2.30
CA ASP A 59 12.41 -8.93 3.67
C ASP A 59 11.35 -8.45 4.67
N ASP A 60 10.90 -7.20 4.52
CA ASP A 60 9.81 -6.64 5.33
C ASP A 60 8.50 -7.38 5.08
N ALA A 61 8.19 -7.67 3.81
CA ALA A 61 7.00 -8.41 3.41
C ALA A 61 6.96 -9.79 4.09
N GLN A 62 8.07 -10.52 4.05
CA GLN A 62 8.18 -11.83 4.69
C GLN A 62 8.03 -11.74 6.22
N SER A 63 8.71 -10.77 6.85
CA SER A 63 8.67 -10.61 8.31
C SER A 63 7.27 -10.32 8.85
N ARG A 64 6.41 -9.69 8.03
CA ARG A 64 5.05 -9.28 8.38
C ARG A 64 3.96 -10.16 7.76
N GLN A 65 4.34 -11.25 7.11
CA GLN A 65 3.42 -12.17 6.42
C GLN A 65 2.54 -11.46 5.37
N GLN A 66 3.12 -10.50 4.66
CA GLN A 66 2.49 -9.76 3.58
C GLN A 66 2.89 -10.35 2.23
N ARG A 67 1.96 -10.34 1.28
CA ARG A 67 2.18 -10.78 -0.09
C ARG A 67 2.63 -9.60 -0.94
N LEU A 68 3.92 -9.57 -1.28
CA LEU A 68 4.47 -8.63 -2.25
C LEU A 68 4.04 -9.06 -3.67
N LEU A 69 3.47 -8.13 -4.44
CA LEU A 69 3.05 -8.38 -5.84
C LEU A 69 4.11 -7.92 -6.83
N ARG A 70 4.81 -6.83 -6.48
CA ARG A 70 5.89 -6.20 -7.22
C ARG A 70 6.67 -5.29 -6.28
N THR A 71 7.95 -5.14 -6.55
CA THR A 71 8.83 -4.12 -5.95
C THR A 71 8.67 -2.80 -6.70
N ALA A 72 9.12 -1.70 -6.08
CA ALA A 72 9.20 -0.42 -6.77
C ALA A 72 10.16 -0.47 -7.99
N ALA A 73 11.18 -1.33 -7.96
CA ALA A 73 12.15 -1.49 -9.06
C ALA A 73 11.60 -2.25 -10.28
N GLU A 74 10.48 -2.98 -10.12
CA GLU A 74 9.81 -3.72 -11.20
C GLU A 74 8.76 -2.87 -11.93
N GLY A 75 8.66 -1.58 -11.62
CA GLY A 75 7.74 -0.60 -12.22
C GLY A 75 8.45 0.64 -12.75
#